data_AF-A0A944AKL8-F1
#
_entry.id   AF-A0A944AKL8-F1
#
_cell.length_a   1.000
_cell.length_b   1.000
_cell.length_c   1.000
_cell.angle_alpha   90.00
_cell.angle_beta   90.00
_cell.angle_gamma   90.00
#
_symmetry.space_group_name_H-M   'P 1'
#
loop_
_entity.id
_entity.type
_entity.pdbx_description
1 polymer ?
#
loop_
_entity_poly.entity_id
_entity_poly.type
_entity_poly.pdbx_seq_one_letter_code
_entity_poly.pdbx_strand_id
1 'polypeptide(L)' 'MGIAEKLLINLDNSITDVALNSGFSSMSSFIRMFKQIKGCTPTEFRSMYRSNVKRQ' A
#
# COMPACT_ATOMS: atom_id res chain seq x y z
N MET A 1 -10.35 1.68 2.58
CA MET A 1 -9.00 1.12 2.36
C MET A 1 -8.90 0.08 1.25
N GLY A 2 -9.99 -0.60 0.85
CA GLY A 2 -9.90 -1.69 -0.14
C GLY A 2 -9.27 -1.34 -1.50
N ILE A 3 -9.37 -0.09 -1.96
CA ILE A 3 -8.73 0.36 -3.21
C ILE A 3 -7.20 0.42 -3.04
N ALA A 4 -6.73 0.98 -1.92
CA ALA A 4 -5.30 1.07 -1.61
C ALA A 4 -4.62 -0.30 -1.58
N GLU A 5 -5.29 -1.30 -0.99
CA GLU A 5 -4.78 -2.67 -0.91
C GLU A 5 -4.60 -3.31 -2.30
N LYS A 6 -5.59 -3.13 -3.18
CA LYS A 6 -5.52 -3.61 -4.57
C LYS A 6 -4.42 -2.91 -5.37
N LEU A 7 -4.25 -1.61 -5.16
CA LEU A 7 -3.23 -0.83 -5.85
C LEU A 7 -1.81 -1.14 -5.35
N LEU A 8 -1.63 -1.50 -4.07
CA LEU A 8 -0.32 -1.89 -3.52
C LEU A 8 0.19 -3.23 -4.05
N ILE A 9 -0.72 -4.13 -4.43
CA ILE A 9 -0.39 -5.42 -5.06
C ILE A 9 0.10 -5.21 -6.50
N ASN A 10 -0.39 -4.16 -7.18
CA ASN A 10 0.11 -3.77 -8.50
C ASN A 10 1.46 -3.06 -8.35
N LEU A 11 2.53 -3.66 -8.89
CA LEU A 11 3.91 -3.22 -8.69
C LEU A 11 4.26 -1.93 -9.47
N ASP A 12 3.49 -1.59 -10.49
CA ASP A 12 3.68 -0.38 -11.30
C ASP A 12 3.28 0.92 -10.59
N ASN A 13 2.40 0.85 -9.58
CA ASN A 13 1.96 2.06 -8.88
C ASN A 13 3.00 2.50 -7.84
N SER A 14 3.39 3.76 -7.84
CA SER A 14 4.17 4.31 -6.72
C SER A 14 3.29 4.41 -5.46
N ILE A 15 3.89 4.35 -4.27
CA ILE A 15 3.11 4.53 -3.01
C ILE A 15 2.43 5.90 -2.98
N THR A 16 3.02 6.90 -3.64
CA THR A 16 2.44 8.23 -3.84
C THR A 16 1.18 8.17 -4.68
N ASP A 17 1.21 7.49 -5.83
CA ASP A 17 0.03 7.30 -6.68
C ASP A 17 -1.07 6.55 -5.94
N VAL A 18 -0.72 5.51 -5.18
CA VAL A 18 -1.70 4.79 -4.36
C VAL A 18 -2.36 5.72 -3.34
N ALA A 19 -1.58 6.58 -2.68
CA ALA A 19 -2.12 7.54 -1.71
C ALA A 19 -3.08 8.53 -2.37
N LEU A 20 -2.69 9.12 -3.51
CA LEU A 20 -3.50 10.09 -4.26
C LEU A 20 -4.79 9.44 -4.77
N ASN A 21 -4.70 8.27 -5.40
CA ASN A 21 -5.87 7.52 -5.89
C ASN A 21 -6.78 7.00 -4.76
N SER A 22 -6.26 6.90 -3.52
CA SER A 22 -7.04 6.51 -2.35
C SER A 22 -7.67 7.71 -1.63
N GLY A 23 -7.57 8.92 -2.17
CA GLY A 23 -8.18 10.14 -1.64
C GLY A 23 -7.35 10.87 -0.59
N PHE A 24 -6.05 10.57 -0.47
CA PHE A 24 -5.16 11.27 0.46
C PHE A 24 -4.39 12.38 -0.26
N SER A 25 -4.31 13.55 0.38
CA SER A 25 -3.54 14.69 -0.14
C SER A 25 -2.03 14.54 0.01
N SER A 26 -1.55 13.52 0.72
CA SER A 26 -0.12 13.29 0.95
C SER A 26 0.19 11.84 1.33
N MET A 27 1.35 11.36 0.88
CA MET A 27 1.88 10.03 1.19
C MET A 27 2.04 9.80 2.70
N SER A 28 2.50 10.79 3.46
CA SER A 28 2.70 10.68 4.91
C SER A 28 1.39 10.43 5.68
N SER A 29 0.32 11.12 5.29
CA SER A 29 -1.02 10.93 5.88
C SER A 29 -1.57 9.55 5.56
N PHE A 30 -1.38 9.10 4.32
CA PHE A 30 -1.74 7.74 3.90
C PHE A 30 -0.98 6.68 4.68
N ILE A 31 0.35 6.78 4.80
CA ILE A 31 1.17 5.79 5.52
C ILE A 31 0.72 5.68 6.98
N ARG A 32 0.48 6.82 7.65
CA ARG A 32 0.04 6.82 9.05
C ARG A 32 -1.31 6.12 9.20
N MET A 33 -2.28 6.47 8.36
CA MET A 33 -3.61 5.85 8.37
C MET A 33 -3.55 4.37 8.02
N PHE A 34 -2.76 4.00 7.01
CA PHE A 34 -2.57 2.62 6.58
C PHE A 34 -1.96 1.77 7.68
N LYS A 35 -0.93 2.28 8.35
CA LYS A 35 -0.32 1.58 9.49
C LYS A 35 -1.29 1.44 10.67
N GLN A 36 -2.12 2.45 10.96
CA GLN A 36 -3.14 2.34 12.01
C GLN A 36 -4.22 1.30 11.69
N ILE A 37 -4.64 1.19 10.42
CA ILE A 37 -5.72 0.27 10.02
C ILE A 37 -5.19 -1.16 9.81
N LYS A 38 -4.03 -1.32 9.16
CA LYS A 38 -3.48 -2.62 8.73
C LYS A 38 -2.38 -3.16 9.64
N GLY A 39 -1.88 -2.36 10.59
CA GLY A 39 -0.79 -2.74 11.50
C GLY A 39 0.61 -2.75 10.88
N CYS A 40 0.74 -2.48 9.58
CA CYS A 40 2.00 -2.46 8.85
C CYS A 40 2.04 -1.29 7.85
N THR A 41 3.21 -0.88 7.38
CA THR A 41 3.32 0.16 6.36
C THR A 41 2.90 -0.36 4.97
N PRO A 42 2.50 0.53 4.03
CA PRO A 42 2.18 0.14 2.65
C PRO A 42 3.33 -0.62 1.96
N THR A 43 4.58 -0.23 2.25
CA THR A 43 5.78 -0.87 1.71
C THR A 43 5.99 -2.28 2.28
N GLU A 44 5.79 -2.46 3.58
CA GLU A 44 5.82 -3.80 4.21
C GLU A 44 4.72 -4.69 3.63
N PHE A 45 3.50 -4.16 3.50
CA PHE A 45 2.39 -4.88 2.86
C PHE A 45 2.75 -5.33 1.44
N ARG A 46 3.29 -4.43 0.61
CA ARG A 46 3.78 -4.77 -0.73
C ARG A 46 4.87 -5.84 -0.70
N SER A 47 5.82 -5.75 0.22
CA SER A 47 6.94 -6.70 0.35
C SER A 47 6.46 -8.09 0.77
N MET A 48 5.48 -8.17 1.68
CA MET A 48 4.84 -9.43 2.09
C MET A 48 4.19 -10.12 0.90
N TYR A 49 3.42 -9.40 0.07
CA TYR A 49 2.81 -9.98 -1.13
C TYR A 49 3.85 -10.39 -2.18
N ARG A 50 4.89 -9.59 -2.39
CA ARG A 50 6.00 -9.95 -3.31
C ARG A 50 6.72 -11.23 -2.90
N SER A 51 6.86 -11.47 -1.59
CA SER A 51 7.53 -12.65 -1.05
C SER A 51 6.65 -13.91 -1.09
N ASN A 52 5.32 -13.75 -0.99
CA ASN A 52 4.37 -14.86 -1.12
C ASN A 52 4.21 -15.32 -2.59
N VAL A 53 4.28 -14.40 -3.57
CA VAL A 53 4.21 -14.76 -5.00
C VAL A 53 5.48 -15.51 -5.48
N LYS A 54 6.65 -15.26 -4.87
CA LYS A 54 7.89 -15.98 -5.20
C LYS A 54 7.99 -17.41 -4.65
N ARG A 55 6.98 -17.88 -3.92
CA ARG A 55 6.91 -19.24 -3.36
C ARG A 55 5.98 -20.17 -4.13
N GLN A 56 5.51 -19.77 -5.31
CA GLN A 56 4.80 -20.64 -6.24
C GLN A 56 5.63 -20.91 -7.48
#